data_AF-A0A443RU33-F1
#
_entry.id   AF-A0A443RU33-F1
#
_cell.length_a   1.000
_cell.length_b   1.000
_cell.length_c   1.000
_cell.angle_alpha   90.00
_cell.angle_beta   90.00
_cell.angle_gamma   90.00
#
_symmetry.space_group_name_H-M   'P 1'
#
loop_
_entity.id
_entity.type
_entity.pdbx_description
1 polymer ?
#
loop_
_entity_poly.entity_id
_entity_poly.type
_entity_poly.pdbx_seq_one_letter_code
_entity_poly.pdbx_strand_id
1 'polypeptide(L)'
;MAKGGKQPLSLGKGCHFIGTAVHELLHAVGFHHEHSREDRDKNVDIVWKNVHPLARNQFKIVSSSDYPQFYGFDFDSVMLYGSTAFSRDGKSPTILRKDDSDHLLTAVYYKTGMSSVDAER
;
A
#
# COMPACT_ATOMS: atom_id res chain seq x y z
N MET A 1 18.23 -4.53 11.86
CA MET A 1 18.15 -4.82 13.32
C MET A 1 16.89 -4.17 13.87
N ALA A 2 15.93 -4.96 14.36
CA ALA A 2 14.73 -4.41 14.99
C ALA A 2 15.14 -3.63 16.25
N LYS A 3 14.81 -2.34 16.30
CA LYS A 3 14.98 -1.53 17.50
C LYS A 3 13.85 -1.93 18.45
N GLY A 4 14.10 -2.91 19.32
CA GLY A 4 13.13 -3.34 20.33
C GLY A 4 12.64 -2.17 21.19
N GLY A 5 11.40 -2.26 21.68
CA GLY A 5 10.74 -1.19 22.44
C GLY A 5 9.25 -1.07 22.11
N LYS A 6 8.57 -0.06 22.69
CA LYS A 6 7.18 0.25 22.34
C LYS A 6 7.10 0.77 20.90
N GLN A 7 6.24 0.18 20.08
CA GLN A 7 5.91 0.63 18.73
C GLN A 7 4.47 1.16 18.73
N PRO A 8 4.25 2.48 18.85
CA PRO A 8 2.89 3.02 18.88
C PRO A 8 2.23 2.89 17.50
N LEU A 9 1.02 2.33 17.48
CA LEU A 9 0.14 2.35 16.30
C LEU A 9 -0.95 3.41 16.50
N SER A 10 -1.16 4.26 15.50
CA SER A 10 -2.16 5.33 15.56
C SER A 10 -3.36 4.99 14.70
N LEU A 11 -4.42 4.46 15.32
CA LEU A 11 -5.72 4.31 14.68
C LEU A 11 -6.57 5.57 14.97
N GLY A 12 -6.53 6.51 14.03
CA GLY A 12 -7.29 7.76 14.12
C GLY A 12 -8.80 7.58 13.98
N LYS A 13 -9.53 8.71 14.10
CA LYS A 13 -10.97 8.74 13.79
C LYS A 13 -11.18 8.39 12.31
N GLY A 14 -11.94 7.31 12.05
CA GLY A 14 -12.10 6.76 10.70
C GLY A 14 -11.12 5.63 10.34
N CYS A 15 -10.30 5.17 11.28
CA CYS A 15 -9.37 4.03 11.10
C CYS A 15 -9.84 2.76 11.84
N HIS A 16 -11.09 2.73 12.30
CA HIS A 16 -11.67 1.57 13.01
C HIS A 16 -12.07 0.41 12.07
N PHE A 17 -11.77 0.54 10.77
CA PHE A 17 -12.00 -0.52 9.80
C PHE A 17 -10.97 -1.63 10.00
N ILE A 18 -11.43 -2.89 9.93
CA ILE A 18 -10.58 -4.05 10.14
C ILE A 18 -9.36 -4.05 9.20
N GLY A 19 -9.55 -3.72 7.92
CA GLY A 19 -8.45 -3.60 6.96
C GLY A 19 -7.40 -2.56 7.36
N THR A 20 -7.82 -1.41 7.89
CA THR A 20 -6.89 -0.39 8.39
C THR A 20 -6.14 -0.88 9.64
N ALA A 21 -6.82 -1.51 10.58
CA ALA A 21 -6.15 -2.07 11.77
C ALA A 21 -5.10 -3.13 11.38
N VAL A 22 -5.44 -4.02 10.44
CA VAL A 22 -4.53 -5.05 9.94
C VAL A 22 -3.34 -4.44 9.18
N HIS A 23 -3.57 -3.42 8.35
CA HIS A 23 -2.53 -2.68 7.63
C HIS A 23 -1.46 -2.11 8.58
N GLU A 24 -1.91 -1.42 9.63
CA GLU A 24 -1.01 -0.81 10.60
C GLU A 24 -0.25 -1.89 11.41
N LEU A 25 -0.91 -3.01 11.73
CA LEU A 25 -0.25 -4.15 12.39
C LEU A 25 0.83 -4.78 11.49
N LEU A 26 0.59 -4.93 10.20
CA LEU A 26 1.59 -5.45 9.25
C LEU A 26 2.79 -4.51 9.12
N HIS A 27 2.59 -3.19 9.16
CA HIS A 27 3.71 -2.25 9.30
C HIS A 27 4.55 -2.51 10.55
N ALA A 28 3.93 -2.84 11.68
CA ALA A 28 4.66 -3.19 12.91
C ALA A 28 5.42 -4.53 12.79
N VAL A 29 4.88 -5.49 12.03
CA VAL A 29 5.57 -6.76 11.70
C VAL A 29 6.79 -6.51 10.80
N GLY A 30 6.72 -5.52 9.92
CA GLY A 30 7.82 -5.14 9.02
C GLY A 30 7.44 -5.07 7.55
N PHE A 31 6.15 -5.11 7.21
CA PHE A 31 5.69 -5.01 5.83
C PHE A 31 5.79 -3.57 5.34
N HIS A 32 6.20 -3.42 4.09
CA HIS A 32 6.13 -2.17 3.35
C HIS A 32 4.91 -2.18 2.43
N HIS A 33 4.56 -1.01 1.90
CA HIS A 33 3.47 -0.91 0.94
C HIS A 33 3.78 -1.70 -0.34
N GLU A 34 2.76 -2.38 -0.87
CA GLU A 34 2.93 -3.20 -2.07
C GLU A 34 3.31 -2.35 -3.30
N HIS A 35 2.76 -1.13 -3.43
CA HIS A 35 3.12 -0.19 -4.50
C HIS A 35 4.52 0.44 -4.34
N SER A 36 5.21 0.15 -3.24
CA SER A 36 6.60 0.59 -2.98
C SER A 36 7.63 -0.46 -3.35
N ARG A 37 7.25 -1.64 -3.85
CA ARG A 37 8.20 -2.66 -4.31
C ARG A 37 9.06 -2.16 -5.48
N GLU A 38 10.27 -2.70 -5.62
CA GLU A 38 11.17 -2.38 -6.77
C GLU A 38 10.57 -2.79 -8.12
N ASP A 39 9.73 -3.83 -8.14
CA ASP A 39 9.07 -4.31 -9.35
C ASP A 39 7.70 -3.65 -9.60
N ARG A 40 7.29 -2.66 -8.79
CA ARG A 40 5.94 -2.07 -8.87
C ARG A 40 5.62 -1.49 -10.24
N ASP A 41 6.60 -0.91 -10.94
CA ASP A 41 6.42 -0.33 -12.27
C ASP A 41 6.19 -1.40 -13.37
N LYS A 42 6.24 -2.70 -13.05
CA LYS A 42 5.77 -3.78 -13.95
C LYS A 42 4.27 -4.07 -13.79
N ASN A 43 3.67 -3.66 -12.67
CA ASN A 43 2.32 -4.08 -12.26
C ASN A 43 1.35 -2.89 -12.17
N VAL A 44 1.83 -1.71 -11.76
CA VAL A 44 1.02 -0.50 -11.60
C VAL A 44 1.68 0.72 -12.24
N ASP A 45 0.86 1.69 -12.62
CA ASP A 45 1.29 3.02 -13.02
C ASP A 45 0.95 4.06 -11.94
N ILE A 46 1.94 4.90 -11.59
CA ILE A 46 1.71 6.07 -10.75
C ILE A 46 1.39 7.27 -11.64
N VAL A 47 0.16 7.76 -11.55
CA VAL A 47 -0.33 8.92 -12.32
C VAL A 47 0.10 10.20 -11.62
N TRP A 48 1.38 10.57 -11.76
CA TRP A 48 2.01 11.70 -11.05
C TRP A 48 1.30 13.05 -11.21
N LYS A 49 0.60 13.26 -12.33
CA LYS A 49 -0.21 14.45 -12.57
C LYS A 49 -1.44 14.55 -11.64
N ASN A 50 -1.88 13.44 -11.06
CA ASN A 50 -3.02 13.39 -10.13
C ASN A 50 -2.55 13.38 -8.67
N VAL A 51 -1.31 12.98 -8.40
CA VAL A 51 -0.74 12.98 -7.03
C VAL A 51 -0.62 14.40 -6.49
N HIS A 52 -0.99 14.59 -5.21
CA HIS A 52 -0.78 15.84 -4.49
C HIS A 52 0.74 16.11 -4.35
N PRO A 53 1.25 17.32 -4.69
CA PRO A 53 2.70 17.57 -4.72
C PRO A 53 3.44 17.23 -3.42
N LEU A 54 2.83 17.53 -2.27
CA LEU A 54 3.41 17.24 -0.94
C LEU A 54 3.41 15.75 -0.57
N ALA A 55 2.70 14.91 -1.31
CA ALA A 55 2.56 13.47 -1.04
C ALA A 55 3.37 12.59 -2.00
N ARG A 56 4.21 13.16 -2.88
CA ARG A 56 5.03 12.37 -3.82
C ARG A 56 5.98 11.40 -3.12
N ASN A 57 6.39 11.70 -1.88
CA ASN A 57 7.23 10.81 -1.08
C ASN A 57 6.52 9.51 -0.66
N GLN A 58 5.18 9.46 -0.69
CA GLN A 58 4.37 8.27 -0.35
C GLN A 58 4.45 7.17 -1.42
N PHE A 59 5.02 7.48 -2.58
CA PHE A 59 5.17 6.57 -3.72
C PHE A 59 6.64 6.20 -3.98
N LYS A 60 7.53 6.43 -3.01
CA LYS A 60 8.93 6.01 -3.11
C LYS A 60 9.01 4.48 -3.14
N ILE A 61 9.92 3.99 -3.98
CA ILE A 61 10.30 2.57 -4.00
C ILE A 61 11.21 2.29 -2.79
N VAL A 62 10.98 1.16 -2.14
CA VAL A 62 11.81 0.57 -1.08
C VAL A 62 12.70 -0.48 -1.72
N SER A 63 13.97 -0.56 -1.30
CA SER A 63 14.91 -1.49 -1.92
C SER A 63 14.61 -2.94 -1.56
N SER A 64 14.86 -3.85 -2.50
CA SER A 64 14.71 -5.30 -2.30
C SER A 64 15.69 -5.87 -1.28
N SER A 65 16.79 -5.17 -0.98
CA SER A 65 17.67 -5.50 0.13
C SER A 65 16.99 -5.34 1.50
N ASP A 66 16.03 -4.43 1.59
CA ASP A 66 15.29 -4.13 2.81
C ASP A 66 14.00 -4.97 2.91
N TYR A 67 13.46 -5.41 1.77
CA TYR A 67 12.24 -6.22 1.69
C TYR A 67 12.33 -7.25 0.54
N PRO A 68 12.81 -8.48 0.81
CA PRO A 68 12.95 -9.51 -0.20
C PRO A 68 11.60 -9.92 -0.79
N GLN A 69 11.52 -10.00 -2.13
CA GLN A 69 10.29 -10.31 -2.86
C GLN A 69 10.24 -11.80 -3.21
N PHE A 70 9.64 -12.61 -2.33
CA PHE A 70 9.49 -14.06 -2.57
C PHE A 70 8.24 -14.40 -3.40
N TYR A 71 7.27 -13.49 -3.43
CA TYR A 71 5.98 -13.67 -4.09
C TYR A 71 5.75 -12.61 -5.16
N GLY A 72 4.84 -12.92 -6.10
CA GLY A 72 4.37 -11.97 -7.10
C GLY A 72 3.72 -10.72 -6.49
N PHE A 73 3.46 -9.73 -7.34
CA PHE A 73 2.76 -8.51 -6.92
C PHE A 73 1.31 -8.85 -6.57
N ASP A 74 0.88 -8.45 -5.38
CA ASP A 74 -0.44 -8.78 -4.86
C ASP A 74 -1.39 -7.58 -4.89
N PHE A 75 -2.30 -7.57 -5.87
CA PHE A 75 -3.31 -6.52 -6.01
C PHE A 75 -4.38 -6.52 -4.90
N ASP A 76 -4.54 -7.64 -4.19
CA ASP A 76 -5.49 -7.76 -3.10
C ASP A 76 -4.86 -7.47 -1.74
N SER A 77 -3.53 -7.37 -1.67
CA SER A 77 -2.79 -7.07 -0.44
C SER A 77 -3.41 -5.94 0.35
N VAL A 78 -3.52 -6.12 1.66
CA VAL A 78 -3.93 -5.06 2.58
C VAL A 78 -2.89 -3.93 2.65
N MET A 79 -1.68 -4.17 2.15
CA MET A 79 -0.58 -3.21 2.03
C MET A 79 -0.60 -2.43 0.71
N LEU A 80 -1.54 -2.70 -0.20
CA LEU A 80 -1.72 -1.91 -1.43
C LEU A 80 -2.70 -0.75 -1.22
N TYR A 81 -2.27 0.46 -1.55
CA TYR A 81 -3.15 1.62 -1.59
C TYR A 81 -4.22 1.51 -2.67
N GLY A 82 -5.40 2.08 -2.37
CA GLY A 82 -6.47 2.22 -3.35
C GLY A 82 -6.15 3.28 -4.41
N SER A 83 -6.87 3.22 -5.53
CA SER A 83 -6.54 4.02 -6.72
C SER A 83 -6.54 5.53 -6.50
N THR A 84 -7.28 6.07 -5.53
CA THR A 84 -7.35 7.53 -5.30
C THR A 84 -6.45 8.02 -4.16
N ALA A 85 -5.57 7.17 -3.62
CA ALA A 85 -4.69 7.54 -2.52
C ALA A 85 -3.84 8.77 -2.84
N PHE A 86 -3.84 9.77 -1.95
CA PHE A 86 -3.11 11.02 -2.11
C PHE A 86 -3.44 11.81 -3.39
N SER A 87 -4.63 11.60 -3.95
CA SER A 87 -5.11 12.37 -5.09
C SER A 87 -5.29 13.85 -4.73
N ARG A 88 -4.83 14.74 -5.61
CA ARG A 88 -4.90 16.19 -5.39
C ARG A 88 -6.32 16.76 -5.38
N ASP A 89 -7.27 16.07 -6.02
CA ASP A 89 -8.68 16.47 -6.10
C ASP A 89 -9.60 15.50 -5.33
N GLY A 90 -9.01 14.50 -4.66
CA GLY A 90 -9.71 13.45 -3.92
C GLY A 90 -10.53 12.47 -4.78
N LYS A 91 -10.44 12.54 -6.11
CA LYS A 91 -11.28 11.77 -7.04
C LYS A 91 -10.49 11.06 -8.13
N SER A 92 -9.51 11.75 -8.72
CA SER A 92 -8.72 11.24 -9.82
C SER A 92 -7.80 10.12 -9.34
N PRO A 93 -7.64 9.02 -10.12
CA PRO A 93 -6.77 7.93 -9.72
C PRO A 93 -5.29 8.33 -9.78
N THR A 94 -4.53 7.97 -8.76
CA THR A 94 -3.08 8.12 -8.62
C THR A 94 -2.34 6.80 -8.85
N ILE A 95 -3.01 5.65 -8.65
CA ILE A 95 -2.48 4.32 -8.92
C ILE A 95 -3.48 3.57 -9.81
N LEU A 96 -2.99 3.03 -10.93
CA LEU A 96 -3.76 2.20 -11.85
C LEU A 96 -3.02 0.89 -12.10
N ARG A 97 -3.75 -0.20 -12.31
CA ARG A 97 -3.16 -1.45 -12.77
C ARG A 97 -2.72 -1.31 -14.23
N LYS A 98 -1.61 -1.96 -14.58
CA LYS A 98 -1.12 -1.98 -15.97
C LYS A 98 -1.90 -2.93 -16.87
N ASP A 99 -2.33 -4.05 -16.32
CA ASP A 99 -3.09 -5.08 -17.04
C ASP A 99 -4.57 -4.75 -17.16
N ASP A 100 -5.09 -3.86 -16.30
CA ASP A 100 -6.51 -3.53 -16.24
C ASP A 100 -6.75 -2.14 -15.61
N SER A 101 -6.50 -1.08 -16.39
CA SER A 101 -6.55 0.29 -15.87
C SER A 101 -7.97 0.82 -15.64
N ASP A 102 -9.00 0.12 -16.11
CA ASP A 102 -10.41 0.46 -15.89
C ASP A 102 -10.91 -0.02 -14.52
N HIS A 103 -10.27 -1.05 -13.95
CA HIS A 103 -10.62 -1.59 -12.63
C HIS A 103 -9.79 -0.93 -11.52
N LEU A 104 -10.45 -0.06 -10.75
CA LEU A 104 -9.82 0.67 -9.66
C LEU A 104 -9.42 -0.26 -8.50
N LEU A 105 -8.26 0.02 -7.92
CA LEU A 105 -7.74 -0.65 -6.73
C LEU A 105 -8.57 -0.26 -5.50
N THR A 106 -8.98 -1.28 -4.75
CA THR A 106 -9.76 -1.14 -3.51
C THR A 106 -8.93 -0.45 -2.43
N ALA A 107 -9.50 0.59 -1.82
CA ALA A 107 -8.85 1.26 -0.68
C ALA A 107 -8.79 0.36 0.56
N VAL A 108 -7.72 0.50 1.34
CA VAL A 108 -7.42 -0.34 2.52
C VAL A 108 -8.60 -0.47 3.48
N TYR A 109 -9.34 0.62 3.71
CA TYR A 109 -10.47 0.63 4.65
C TYR A 109 -11.68 -0.22 4.20
N TYR A 110 -11.76 -0.58 2.91
CA TYR A 110 -12.76 -1.52 2.39
C TYR A 110 -12.28 -2.98 2.39
N LYS A 111 -11.00 -3.24 2.66
CA LYS A 111 -10.45 -4.60 2.73
C LYS A 111 -10.85 -5.23 4.08
N THR A 112 -11.18 -6.52 4.06
CA THR A 112 -11.64 -7.26 5.24
C THR A 112 -10.51 -7.87 6.07
N GLY A 113 -9.29 -7.86 5.55
CA GLY A 113 -8.10 -8.41 6.21
C GLY A 113 -6.94 -8.58 5.24
N MET A 114 -5.99 -9.42 5.63
CA MET A 114 -4.86 -9.87 4.81
C MET A 114 -5.36 -10.66 3.60
N SER A 115 -4.67 -10.54 2.46
CA SER A 115 -4.81 -11.52 1.38
C SER A 115 -4.21 -12.88 1.79
N SER A 116 -4.45 -13.93 0.99
CA SER A 116 -3.75 -15.21 1.21
C SER A 116 -2.23 -15.07 1.06
N VAL A 117 -1.77 -14.22 0.14
CA VAL A 117 -0.34 -13.98 -0.10
C VAL A 117 0.29 -13.17 1.04
N ASP A 118 -0.42 -12.19 1.61
CA ASP A 118 0.03 -11.47 2.80
C ASP A 118 0.29 -12.42 3.98
N ALA A 119 -0.55 -13.44 4.14
CA ALA A 119 -0.45 -14.43 5.22
C ALA A 119 0.67 -15.47 5.02
N GLU A 120 1.16 -15.63 3.80
CA GLU A 120 2.24 -16.59 3.45
C GLU A 120 3.64 -15.97 3.47
N ARG A 121 3.75 -14.64 3.58
CA ARG A 121 5.01 -13.88 3.54
C ARG A 121 5.84 -13.95 4.83
#